data_AF-A0A852E2Q9-F1
#
_entry.id   AF-A0A852E2Q9-F1
#
_cell.length_a   1.000
_cell.length_b   1.000
_cell.length_c   1.000
_cell.angle_alpha   90.00
_cell.angle_beta   90.00
_cell.angle_gamma   90.00
#
_symmetry.space_group_name_H-M   'P 1'
#
loop_
_entity.id
_entity.type
_entity.pdbx_description
1 polymer ?
#
loop_
_entity_poly.entity_id
_entity_poly.type
_entity_poly.pdbx_seq_one_letter_code
_entity_poly.pdbx_strand_id
1 'polypeptide(L)'
;QGQLLAKSWSSLFGGQSGAALRGPIHSFNGRDVLADPLWPHRLAWHGSTPRGGHARRGDCQGWRSSGTAEGMAAALGEGRLLAGHRHNCSAP
;
A
#
# COMPACT_ATOMS: atom_id res chain seq x y z
N GLN A 1 11.41 10.78 -9.37
CA GLN A 1 11.30 12.21 -8.97
C GLN A 1 11.80 12.30 -7.53
N GLY A 2 12.81 13.11 -7.20
CA GLY A 2 13.47 13.13 -5.88
C GLY A 2 12.65 13.75 -4.74
N GLN A 3 11.33 13.61 -4.77
CA GLN A 3 10.41 14.19 -3.81
C GLN A 3 10.35 13.33 -2.53
N LEU A 4 10.24 14.00 -1.38
CA LEU A 4 10.28 13.33 -0.07
C LEU A 4 8.96 12.64 0.26
N LEU A 5 8.89 11.32 0.20
CA LEU A 5 7.67 10.57 0.56
C LEU A 5 7.46 10.44 2.09
N ALA A 6 8.53 10.23 2.84
CA ALA A 6 8.53 10.07 4.29
C ALA A 6 9.85 10.56 4.88
N LYS A 7 9.83 11.00 6.14
CA LYS A 7 11.02 11.55 6.83
C LYS A 7 12.12 10.51 7.03
N SER A 8 11.73 9.27 7.29
CA SER A 8 12.62 8.13 7.46
C SER A 8 11.84 6.83 7.25
N TRP A 9 12.55 5.72 7.07
CA TRP A 9 11.93 4.39 7.07
C TRP A 9 11.14 4.12 8.36
N SER A 10 11.75 4.38 9.52
CA SER A 10 11.10 4.20 10.83
C SER A 10 9.84 5.05 11.00
N SER A 11 9.80 6.24 10.39
CA SER A 11 8.63 7.12 10.47
C SER A 11 7.37 6.50 9.87
N LEU A 12 7.52 5.59 8.88
CA LEU A 12 6.39 4.91 8.24
C LEU A 12 5.60 4.04 9.23
N PHE A 13 6.27 3.47 10.24
CA PHE A 13 5.72 2.47 11.17
C PHE A 13 5.45 3.01 12.57
N GLY A 14 5.69 4.30 12.81
CA GLY A 14 5.69 4.90 14.16
C GLY A 14 4.31 5.21 14.76
N GLY A 15 3.20 5.01 14.03
CA GLY A 15 1.85 5.39 14.47
C GLY A 15 0.79 4.31 14.22
N GLN A 16 -0.38 4.44 14.86
CA GLN A 16 -1.48 3.47 14.74
C GLN A 16 -2.00 3.30 13.29
N SER A 17 -1.81 4.31 12.43
CA SER A 17 -2.31 4.36 11.05
C SER A 17 -1.21 4.54 9.99
N GLY A 18 0.07 4.40 10.36
CA GLY A 18 1.22 4.68 9.49
C GLY A 18 1.41 6.17 9.18
N ALA A 19 2.59 6.55 8.67
CA ALA A 19 2.82 7.95 8.29
C ALA A 19 2.00 8.35 7.06
N ALA A 20 1.56 9.62 7.05
CA ALA A 20 0.98 10.25 5.87
C ALA A 20 2.07 10.44 4.79
N LEU A 21 1.74 10.06 3.56
CA LEU A 21 2.52 10.28 2.36
C LEU A 21 2.69 11.76 2.09
N ARG A 22 3.93 12.17 1.77
CA ARG A 22 4.29 13.55 1.48
C ARG A 22 4.66 13.76 0.01
N GLY A 23 3.81 13.33 -0.91
CA GLY A 23 4.00 13.59 -2.33
C GLY A 23 3.47 12.49 -3.25
N PRO A 24 3.59 12.70 -4.57
CA PRO A 24 3.06 11.77 -5.57
C PRO A 24 3.91 10.50 -5.66
N ILE A 25 3.24 9.39 -5.98
CA ILE A 25 3.88 8.10 -6.22
C ILE A 25 3.96 7.92 -7.72
N HIS A 26 5.18 7.81 -8.25
CA HIS A 26 5.39 7.62 -9.67
C HIS A 26 5.78 6.17 -9.97
N SER A 27 5.20 5.62 -11.02
CA SER A 27 5.61 4.37 -11.63
C SER A 27 6.95 4.52 -12.38
N PHE A 28 7.57 3.40 -12.77
CA PHE A 28 8.88 3.41 -13.45
C PHE A 28 8.92 4.19 -14.77
N ASN A 29 7.80 4.24 -15.50
CA ASN A 29 7.68 5.05 -16.72
C ASN A 29 7.24 6.50 -16.46
N GLY A 30 7.24 6.94 -15.20
CA GLY A 30 7.02 8.33 -14.82
C GLY A 30 5.57 8.76 -14.66
N ARG A 31 4.60 7.84 -14.67
CA ARG A 31 3.18 8.18 -14.49
C ARG A 31 2.84 8.27 -13.00
N ASP A 32 2.08 9.28 -12.61
CA ASP A 32 1.58 9.45 -11.23
C ASP A 32 0.45 8.46 -10.95
N VAL A 33 0.71 7.46 -10.10
CA VAL A 33 -0.23 6.39 -9.73
C VAL A 33 -1.53 6.94 -9.14
N LEU A 34 -1.48 8.10 -8.48
CA LEU A 34 -2.66 8.71 -7.87
C LEU A 34 -3.52 9.51 -8.85
N ALA A 35 -2.96 9.94 -9.98
CA ALA A 35 -3.69 10.75 -10.97
C ALA A 35 -4.06 9.95 -12.22
N ASP A 36 -3.33 8.87 -12.50
CA ASP A 36 -3.38 8.18 -13.76
C ASP A 36 -4.53 7.15 -13.84
N PRO A 37 -5.35 7.17 -14.92
CA PRO A 37 -6.50 6.27 -15.05
C PRO A 37 -6.14 4.81 -15.23
N LEU A 38 -4.87 4.46 -15.51
CA LEU A 38 -4.42 3.06 -15.52
C LEU A 38 -4.57 2.36 -14.17
N TRP A 39 -4.64 3.11 -13.07
CA TRP A 39 -4.88 2.57 -11.73
C TRP A 39 -6.31 2.91 -11.27
N PRO A 40 -7.33 2.14 -11.71
CA PRO A 40 -8.70 2.36 -11.28
C PRO A 40 -8.86 2.17 -9.76
N HIS A 41 -8.11 1.21 -9.21
CA HIS A 41 -7.97 0.98 -7.78
C HIS A 41 -6.62 1.51 -7.31
N ARG A 42 -6.63 2.61 -6.55
CA ARG A 42 -5.42 3.23 -5.98
C ARG A 42 -5.03 2.52 -4.69
N LEU A 43 -4.82 1.21 -4.79
CA LEU A 43 -4.44 0.34 -3.69
C LEU A 43 -2.95 -0.01 -3.78
N ALA A 44 -2.30 -0.12 -2.62
CA ALA A 44 -0.96 -0.65 -2.50
C ALA A 44 -0.98 -1.89 -1.60
N TRP A 45 -0.80 -3.07 -2.19
CA TRP A 45 -0.65 -4.32 -1.46
C TRP A 45 0.65 -4.31 -0.64
N HIS A 46 0.57 -4.66 0.65
CA HIS A 46 1.75 -4.67 1.54
C HIS A 46 1.84 -5.90 2.45
N GLY A 47 0.73 -6.58 2.74
CA GLY A 47 0.72 -7.84 3.51
C GLY A 47 1.27 -7.76 4.94
N SER A 48 1.32 -6.56 5.50
CA SER A 48 1.91 -6.28 6.81
C SER A 48 0.89 -5.65 7.77
N THR A 49 1.20 -5.67 9.05
CA THR A 49 0.49 -4.89 10.08
C THR A 49 0.88 -3.41 9.96
N PRO A 50 0.16 -2.48 10.61
CA PRO A 50 0.53 -1.05 10.61
C PRO A 50 1.96 -0.76 11.13
N ARG A 51 2.54 -1.70 11.89
CA ARG A 51 3.92 -1.62 12.41
C ARG A 51 4.95 -2.34 11.53
N GLY A 52 4.57 -2.81 10.34
CA GLY A 52 5.47 -3.48 9.39
C GLY A 52 5.75 -4.95 9.70
N GLY A 53 5.08 -5.53 10.68
CA GLY A 53 5.16 -6.98 10.95
C GLY A 53 4.35 -7.78 9.94
N HIS A 54 4.61 -9.08 9.83
CA HIS A 54 3.82 -9.97 8.97
C HIS A 54 2.35 -10.03 9.41
N ALA A 55 1.40 -9.75 8.50
CA ALA A 55 -0.02 -9.91 8.76
C ALA A 55 -0.46 -11.34 8.47
N ARG A 56 -0.96 -12.05 9.49
CA ARG A 56 -1.39 -13.45 9.35
C ARG A 56 -2.51 -13.57 8.32
N ARG A 57 -2.28 -14.37 7.27
CA ARG A 57 -3.19 -14.50 6.10
C ARG A 57 -3.51 -13.13 5.48
N GLY A 58 -2.54 -12.22 5.50
CA GLY A 58 -2.65 -10.89 4.94
C GLY A 58 -1.87 -10.73 3.64
N ASP A 59 -1.28 -11.80 3.12
CA ASP A 59 -0.35 -11.77 1.99
C ASP A 59 -0.84 -12.65 0.83
N CYS A 60 -2.15 -12.84 0.65
CA CYS A 60 -2.69 -13.61 -0.47
C CYS A 60 -2.07 -15.02 -0.62
N GLN A 61 -1.91 -15.70 0.52
CA GLN A 61 -1.25 -17.02 0.61
C GLN A 61 0.20 -16.98 0.09
N GLY A 62 0.97 -15.99 0.53
CA GLY A 62 2.35 -15.78 0.07
C GLY A 62 2.43 -15.28 -1.37
N TRP A 63 1.49 -14.43 -1.78
CA TRP A 63 1.36 -13.81 -3.11
C TRP A 63 1.17 -14.82 -4.23
N ARG A 64 0.50 -15.95 -3.92
CA ARG A 64 0.28 -17.07 -4.83
C ARG A 64 -1.19 -17.30 -5.17
N SER A 65 -2.09 -16.50 -4.59
CA SER A 65 -3.52 -16.61 -4.83
C SER A 65 -4.08 -15.29 -5.34
N SER A 66 -4.75 -15.36 -6.49
CA SER A 66 -5.64 -14.31 -7.00
C SER A 66 -7.12 -14.71 -6.82
N GLY A 67 -7.39 -15.72 -5.99
CA GLY A 67 -8.72 -16.25 -5.69
C GLY A 67 -9.35 -15.58 -4.47
N THR A 68 -10.15 -16.33 -3.71
CA THR A 68 -10.89 -15.83 -2.53
C THR A 68 -10.02 -15.60 -1.29
N ALA A 69 -8.70 -15.56 -1.44
CA ALA A 69 -7.81 -15.19 -0.37
C ALA A 69 -7.96 -13.70 -0.05
N GLU A 70 -7.53 -13.30 1.14
CA GLU A 70 -7.46 -11.91 1.54
C GLU A 70 -6.00 -11.47 1.66
N GLY A 71 -5.76 -10.19 1.42
CA GLY A 71 -4.51 -9.54 1.73
C GLY A 71 -4.68 -8.15 2.31
N MET A 72 -3.61 -7.60 2.85
CA MET A 72 -3.56 -6.23 3.36
C MET A 72 -3.12 -5.30 2.23
N ALA A 73 -3.96 -4.32 1.93
CA ALA A 73 -3.62 -3.23 1.02
C ALA A 73 -4.05 -1.89 1.63
N ALA A 74 -3.30 -0.85 1.29
CA ALA A 74 -3.57 0.51 1.71
C ALA A 74 -4.22 1.31 0.58
N ALA A 75 -5.26 2.08 0.91
CA ALA A 75 -5.86 3.05 0.00
C ALA A 75 -4.95 4.28 -0.12
N LEU A 76 -4.22 4.39 -1.23
CA LEU A 76 -3.26 5.46 -1.47
C LEU A 76 -3.92 6.85 -1.51
N GLY A 77 -5.21 6.92 -1.88
CA GLY A 77 -6.00 8.15 -1.85
C GLY A 77 -6.20 8.74 -0.44
N GLU A 78 -6.08 7.92 0.61
CA GLU A 78 -6.09 8.40 2.00
C GLU A 78 -4.72 8.98 2.43
N GLY A 79 -3.74 8.96 1.53
CA GLY A 79 -2.39 9.41 1.78
C GLY A 79 -1.66 8.52 2.78
N ARG A 80 -1.95 7.21 2.84
CA ARG A 80 -1.32 6.26 3.77
C ARG A 80 -0.78 5.04 3.02
N LEU A 81 0.35 4.50 3.50
CA LEU A 81 1.00 3.31 2.90
C LEU A 81 0.74 2.01 3.66
N LEU A 82 0.36 2.09 4.94
CA LEU A 82 0.27 0.94 5.85
C LEU A 82 -1.02 0.91 6.67
N ALA A 83 -1.93 1.88 6.45
CA ALA A 83 -3.29 1.75 6.90
C ALA A 83 -4.00 0.79 5.95
N GLY A 84 -4.23 -0.43 6.41
CA GLY A 84 -4.76 -1.48 5.55
C GLY A 84 -6.06 -2.05 6.07
N HIS A 85 -7.06 -2.11 5.20
CA HIS A 85 -8.16 -3.04 5.33
C HIS A 85 -7.78 -4.35 4.64
N ARG A 86 -8.54 -5.40 4.88
CA ARG A 86 -8.43 -6.62 4.09
C ARG A 86 -9.15 -6.43 2.77
N HIS A 87 -8.46 -6.79 1.69
CA HIS A 87 -8.99 -6.78 0.33
C HIS A 87 -8.94 -8.20 -0.23
N ASN A 88 -9.90 -8.53 -1.09
CA ASN A 88 -9.89 -9.79 -1.83
C ASN A 88 -8.70 -9.77 -2.81
N CYS A 89 -7.93 -10.86 -2.86
CA CYS A 89 -6.75 -10.98 -3.71
C CYS A 89 -7.07 -11.05 -5.22
N SER A 90 -8.34 -11.14 -5.58
CA SER A 90 -8.81 -10.93 -6.95
C SER A 90 -8.93 -9.46 -7.33
N ALA A 91 -8.83 -8.53 -6.37
CA ALA A 91 -8.82 -7.10 -6.66
C ALA A 91 -7.50 -6.73 -7.36
N PRO A 92 -7.57 -6.10 -8.56
CA PRO A 92 -6.40 -5.68 -9.30
C PRO A 92 -5.68 -4.49 -8.64
#